data_AF-A0A368G8A6-F1
#
_entry.id   AF-A0A368G8A6-F1
#
_cell.length_a   1.000
_cell.length_b   1.000
_cell.length_c   1.000
_cell.angle_alpha   90.00
_cell.angle_beta   90.00
_cell.angle_gamma   90.00
#
_symmetry.space_group_name_H-M   'P 1'
#
loop_
_entity.id
_entity.type
_entity.pdbx_description
1 polymer ?
#
loop_
_entity_poly.entity_id
_entity_poly.type
_entity_poly.pdbx_seq_one_letter_code
_entity_poly.pdbx_strand_id
1 'polypeptide(L)'
;MLSALFQEIYVKHSQMHYFNEVLDFIDYTLSVRQKILSGGVPSEELNTLRVQLARRIDRGNMFLSLNVTIRDEHGLAFDPDSISFLQTYTEHQNAQKRVASDSFKSDTQEKPVKAFCLLLRVQCIELQMKYNCEISMVLYDMEAKRFVSDTFTFIWKSNEANSRDLNIRGLFGNFMQADIGRRLVLITRVAHISPVEHTSSTLKRNQEPGPPNLYCRQMFAFDFFDMTATFSNPQPSHDAKDRVIFLNRDQNFDQALKSIQSNGKVPKLNTSSDDIRILISTQIFTNSLSDLRLKRPYLFTRNPPAILSRCDYAGPASGDLRNELYVTLLQGELSGKPSDRNIEARLHVVEGNGRVVPDIRLPEDISRDLHLRITFHTKKPYDKGKPEKGPFALAHIRLMCKSVLVPDGEHELLVYKIESSHYDDSNTSYLPLPQTKSQ
;
A
#
# COMPACT_ATOMS: atom_id res chain seq x y z
N MET A 1 12.53 25.90 -22.10
CA MET A 1 11.88 27.22 -22.25
C MET A 1 10.84 27.44 -21.15
N LEU A 2 9.75 26.67 -21.07
CA LEU A 2 8.73 26.77 -20.00
C LEU A 2 9.29 26.69 -18.56
N SER A 3 10.24 25.78 -18.30
CA SER A 3 10.86 25.63 -16.97
C SER A 3 11.67 26.86 -16.50
N ALA A 4 12.29 27.59 -17.43
CA ALA A 4 13.09 28.78 -17.09
C ALA A 4 12.18 29.99 -16.82
N LEU A 5 11.13 30.14 -17.64
CA LEU A 5 10.10 31.15 -17.45
C LEU A 5 9.36 30.93 -16.12
N PHE A 6 9.10 29.67 -15.74
CA PHE A 6 8.44 29.33 -14.49
C PHE A 6 9.27 29.68 -13.26
N GLN A 7 10.59 29.42 -13.29
CA GLN A 7 11.51 29.86 -12.23
C GLN A 7 11.52 31.38 -12.10
N GLU A 8 11.52 32.11 -13.23
CA GLU A 8 11.50 33.56 -13.23
C GLU A 8 10.19 34.14 -12.69
N ILE A 9 9.04 33.54 -13.03
CA ILE A 9 7.72 33.95 -12.57
C ILE A 9 7.55 33.66 -11.06
N TYR A 10 8.02 32.50 -10.60
CA TYR A 10 7.98 32.12 -9.18
C TYR A 10 8.79 33.09 -8.31
N VAL A 11 9.96 33.53 -8.80
CA VAL A 11 10.82 34.48 -8.09
C VAL A 11 10.24 35.90 -8.08
N LYS A 12 9.53 36.30 -9.15
CA LYS A 12 9.01 37.68 -9.30
C LYS A 12 7.62 37.90 -8.70
N HIS A 13 6.77 36.87 -8.59
CA HIS A 13 5.39 37.02 -8.14
C HIS A 13 5.01 36.00 -7.05
N SER A 14 5.28 36.35 -5.80
CA SER A 14 5.01 35.54 -4.60
C SER A 14 3.52 35.34 -4.27
N GLN A 15 2.59 35.95 -5.01
CA GLN A 15 1.13 35.90 -4.78
C GLN A 15 0.34 35.74 -6.08
N MET A 16 0.59 34.67 -6.84
CA MET A 16 -0.23 34.34 -8.00
C MET A 16 -1.36 33.38 -7.61
N HIS A 17 -2.60 33.88 -7.60
CA HIS A 17 -3.81 33.06 -7.42
C HIS A 17 -3.95 31.93 -8.46
N TYR A 18 -3.25 32.05 -9.60
CA TYR A 18 -3.26 31.08 -10.70
C TYR A 18 -2.08 30.10 -10.67
N PHE A 19 -1.23 30.12 -9.63
CA PHE A 19 -0.04 29.26 -9.55
C PHE A 19 -0.38 27.76 -9.60
N ASN A 20 -1.41 27.34 -8.84
CA ASN A 20 -1.92 25.98 -8.87
C ASN A 20 -2.44 25.59 -10.27
N GLU A 21 -3.06 26.53 -11.00
CA GLU A 21 -3.56 26.28 -12.35
C GLU A 21 -2.41 26.06 -13.35
N VAL A 22 -1.30 26.79 -13.21
CA VAL A 22 -0.10 26.59 -14.05
C VAL A 22 0.58 25.26 -13.71
N LEU A 23 0.62 24.86 -12.44
CA LEU A 23 1.15 23.55 -12.04
C LEU A 23 0.29 22.40 -12.58
N ASP A 24 -1.04 22.49 -12.46
CA ASP A 24 -1.97 21.52 -13.07
C ASP A 24 -1.80 21.43 -14.59
N PHE A 25 -1.52 22.57 -15.25
CA PHE A 25 -1.24 22.62 -16.67
C PHE A 25 0.08 21.90 -17.02
N ILE A 26 1.14 22.12 -16.25
CA ILE A 26 2.44 21.46 -16.43
C ILE A 26 2.31 19.96 -16.20
N ASP A 27 1.67 19.53 -15.11
CA ASP A 27 1.43 18.13 -14.78
C ASP A 27 0.66 17.42 -15.89
N TYR A 28 -0.41 18.06 -16.39
CA TYR A 28 -1.17 17.53 -17.53
C TYR A 28 -0.28 17.39 -18.78
N THR A 29 0.47 18.44 -19.13
CA THR A 29 1.32 18.46 -20.32
C THR A 29 2.41 17.37 -20.27
N LEU A 30 3.02 17.18 -19.10
CA LEU A 30 4.00 16.12 -18.85
C LEU A 30 3.36 14.73 -18.94
N SER A 31 2.15 14.57 -18.37
CA SER A 31 1.42 13.30 -18.43
C SER A 31 1.07 12.88 -19.87
N VAL A 32 0.59 13.82 -20.68
CA VAL A 32 0.27 13.59 -22.10
C VAL A 32 1.55 13.27 -22.88
N ARG A 33 2.64 14.02 -22.64
CA ARG A 33 3.95 13.73 -23.27
C ARG A 33 4.40 12.31 -22.96
N GLN A 34 4.31 11.87 -21.70
CA GLN A 34 4.72 10.52 -21.32
C GLN A 34 3.82 9.45 -21.93
N LYS A 35 2.50 9.72 -22.03
CA LYS A 35 1.55 8.82 -22.70
C LYS A 35 1.86 8.66 -24.20
N ILE A 36 2.17 9.76 -24.89
CA ILE A 36 2.58 9.72 -26.31
C ILE A 36 3.89 8.93 -26.48
N LEU A 37 4.88 9.16 -25.61
CA LEU A 37 6.17 8.47 -25.67
C LEU A 37 6.09 6.97 -25.32
N SER A 38 5.05 6.54 -24.61
CA SER A 38 4.87 5.14 -24.22
C SER A 38 4.47 4.20 -25.37
N GLY A 39 4.11 4.74 -26.54
CA GLY A 39 3.98 3.97 -27.79
C GLY A 39 2.77 3.04 -27.92
N GLY A 40 1.79 3.09 -27.01
CA GLY A 40 0.61 2.21 -27.00
C GLY A 40 -0.75 2.90 -27.21
N VAL A 41 -0.77 4.14 -27.73
CA VAL A 41 -1.99 4.95 -27.84
C VAL A 41 -2.58 4.82 -29.26
N PRO A 42 -3.87 4.45 -29.42
CA PRO A 42 -4.54 4.43 -30.72
C PRO A 42 -4.51 5.79 -31.43
N SER A 43 -4.48 5.79 -32.77
CA SER A 43 -4.38 7.00 -33.59
C SER A 43 -5.51 8.01 -33.34
N GLU A 44 -6.72 7.53 -33.09
CA GLU A 44 -7.88 8.36 -32.79
C GLU A 44 -7.74 9.07 -31.44
N GLU A 45 -7.28 8.36 -30.41
CA GLU A 45 -6.98 8.92 -29.09
C GLU A 45 -5.79 9.89 -29.14
N LEU A 46 -4.79 9.64 -29.98
CA LEU A 46 -3.69 10.57 -30.22
C LEU A 46 -4.17 11.89 -30.84
N ASN A 47 -5.10 11.84 -31.78
CA ASN A 47 -5.65 13.04 -32.42
C ASN A 47 -6.47 13.87 -31.42
N THR A 48 -7.30 13.23 -30.58
CA THR A 48 -8.06 13.95 -29.54
C THR A 48 -7.13 14.57 -28.49
N LEU A 49 -6.11 13.83 -28.04
CA LEU A 49 -5.10 14.33 -27.11
C LEU A 49 -4.32 15.51 -27.69
N ARG A 50 -3.99 15.49 -28.99
CA ARG A 50 -3.28 16.59 -29.67
C ARG A 50 -4.09 17.87 -29.64
N VAL A 51 -5.36 17.81 -30.04
CA VAL A 51 -6.26 18.98 -30.04
C VAL A 51 -6.41 19.54 -28.63
N GLN A 52 -6.60 18.68 -27.63
CA GLN A 52 -6.71 19.11 -26.24
C GLN A 52 -5.41 19.71 -25.70
N LEU A 53 -4.25 19.13 -26.04
CA LEU A 53 -2.94 19.63 -25.62
C LEU A 53 -2.67 21.01 -26.23
N ALA A 54 -2.93 21.17 -27.53
CA ALA A 54 -2.81 22.45 -28.23
C ALA A 54 -3.63 23.55 -27.56
N ARG A 55 -4.93 23.29 -27.31
CA ARG A 55 -5.82 24.23 -26.63
C ARG A 55 -5.30 24.65 -25.25
N ARG A 56 -4.83 23.69 -24.45
CA ARG A 56 -4.30 23.99 -23.12
C ARG A 56 -2.98 24.78 -23.19
N ILE A 57 -2.09 24.49 -24.14
CA ILE A 57 -0.83 25.25 -24.34
C ILE A 57 -1.14 26.69 -24.72
N ASP A 58 -2.03 26.91 -25.67
CA ASP A 58 -2.38 28.25 -26.14
C ASP A 58 -3.01 29.09 -25.01
N ARG A 59 -3.79 28.45 -24.13
CA ARG A 59 -4.31 29.07 -22.91
C ARG A 59 -3.24 29.35 -21.86
N GLY A 60 -2.34 28.42 -21.62
CA GLY A 60 -1.18 28.62 -20.75
C GLY A 60 -0.34 29.81 -21.22
N ASN A 61 -0.11 29.92 -22.54
CA ASN A 61 0.56 31.07 -23.13
C ASN A 61 -0.20 32.36 -22.86
N MET A 62 -1.54 32.40 -23.03
CA MET A 62 -2.33 33.58 -22.69
C MET A 62 -2.19 33.98 -21.21
N PHE A 63 -2.25 33.04 -20.27
CA PHE A 63 -2.08 33.32 -18.84
C PHE A 63 -0.69 33.85 -18.50
N LEU A 64 0.34 33.29 -19.15
CA LEU A 64 1.72 33.71 -18.98
C LEU A 64 2.06 34.97 -19.80
N SER A 65 1.06 35.58 -20.45
CA SER A 65 1.23 36.74 -21.35
C SER A 65 2.24 36.50 -22.48
N LEU A 66 2.31 35.26 -22.96
CA LEU A 66 3.11 34.82 -24.10
C LEU A 66 2.29 34.80 -25.39
N ASN A 67 2.99 34.78 -26.52
CA ASN A 67 2.36 34.68 -27.83
C ASN A 67 1.60 33.35 -28.00
N VAL A 68 0.34 33.46 -28.43
CA VAL A 68 -0.49 32.30 -28.79
C VAL A 68 -0.15 31.86 -30.21
N THR A 69 0.04 30.56 -30.42
CA THR A 69 0.31 30.00 -31.74
C THR A 69 -0.97 29.91 -32.57
N ILE A 70 -0.90 30.27 -33.85
CA ILE A 70 -2.03 30.13 -34.77
C ILE A 70 -2.10 28.66 -35.21
N ARG A 71 -3.20 27.98 -34.90
CA ARG A 71 -3.39 26.55 -35.17
C ARG A 71 -4.67 26.28 -35.95
N ASP A 72 -4.68 25.22 -36.74
CA ASP A 72 -5.87 24.72 -37.42
C ASP A 72 -6.88 24.06 -36.45
N GLU A 73 -7.95 23.46 -37.00
CA GLU A 73 -8.97 22.72 -36.24
C GLU A 73 -8.44 21.41 -35.63
N HIS A 74 -7.35 20.87 -36.18
CA HIS A 74 -6.68 19.64 -35.74
C HIS A 74 -5.57 19.91 -34.70
N GLY A 75 -5.35 21.16 -34.30
CA GLY A 75 -4.36 21.57 -33.32
C GLY A 75 -2.92 21.65 -33.85
N LEU A 76 -2.73 21.59 -35.17
CA LEU A 76 -1.43 21.77 -35.82
C LEU A 76 -1.18 23.26 -36.05
N ALA A 77 0.07 23.69 -35.85
CA ALA A 77 0.46 25.07 -36.13
C ALA A 77 0.51 25.30 -37.64
N PHE A 78 -0.02 26.43 -38.10
CA PHE A 78 0.17 26.83 -39.50
C PHE A 78 1.63 27.16 -39.76
N ASP A 79 2.14 26.71 -40.91
CA ASP A 79 3.44 27.13 -41.41
C ASP A 79 3.32 28.55 -41.99
N PRO A 80 4.15 29.54 -41.56
CA PRO A 80 4.07 30.92 -42.03
C PRO A 80 4.11 31.07 -43.55
N ASP A 81 4.79 30.16 -44.25
CA ASP A 81 4.93 30.18 -45.70
C ASP A 81 3.73 29.52 -46.42
N SER A 82 2.86 28.84 -45.68
CA SER A 82 1.68 28.13 -46.20
C SER A 82 0.38 28.93 -46.17
N ILE A 83 0.35 30.08 -45.47
CA ILE A 83 -0.85 30.87 -45.26
C ILE A 83 -0.71 32.29 -45.82
N SER A 84 -1.79 32.80 -46.43
CA SER A 84 -1.83 34.19 -46.90
C SER A 84 -1.98 35.17 -45.73
N PHE A 85 -1.49 36.40 -45.88
CA PHE A 85 -1.60 37.45 -44.85
C PHE A 85 -3.04 37.64 -44.31
N LEU A 86 -4.03 37.63 -45.19
CA LEU A 86 -5.44 37.80 -44.81
C LEU A 86 -5.96 36.59 -44.02
N GLN A 87 -5.53 35.39 -44.41
CA GLN A 87 -5.86 34.16 -43.69
C GLN A 87 -5.17 34.11 -42.33
N THR A 88 -3.91 34.55 -42.22
CA THR A 88 -3.20 34.69 -40.94
C THR A 88 -3.96 35.57 -39.97
N TYR A 89 -4.47 36.72 -40.44
CA TYR A 89 -5.26 37.62 -39.59
C TYR A 89 -6.57 36.97 -39.11
N THR A 90 -7.28 36.30 -40.03
CA THR A 90 -8.53 35.60 -39.71
C THR A 90 -8.30 34.48 -38.70
N GLU A 91 -7.29 33.65 -38.91
CA GLU A 91 -6.96 32.54 -38.03
C GLU A 91 -6.40 33.01 -36.68
N HIS A 92 -5.70 34.15 -36.65
CA HIS A 92 -5.29 34.80 -35.41
C HIS A 92 -6.50 35.24 -34.58
N GLN A 93 -7.48 35.90 -35.20
CA GLN A 93 -8.73 36.26 -34.52
C GLN A 93 -9.48 35.01 -34.01
N ASN A 94 -9.52 33.94 -34.80
CA ASN A 94 -10.13 32.68 -34.42
C ASN A 94 -9.39 32.00 -33.25
N ALA A 95 -8.05 32.02 -33.24
CA ALA A 95 -7.24 31.52 -32.13
C ALA A 95 -7.52 32.33 -30.85
N GLN A 96 -7.56 33.66 -30.93
CA GLN A 96 -7.84 34.53 -29.79
C GLN A 96 -9.26 34.30 -29.22
N LYS A 97 -10.27 34.18 -30.09
CA LYS A 97 -11.65 33.83 -29.70
C LYS A 97 -11.75 32.45 -29.07
N ARG A 98 -11.04 31.43 -29.60
CA ARG A 98 -11.00 30.08 -29.01
C ARG A 98 -10.44 30.10 -27.60
N VAL A 99 -9.31 30.78 -27.38
CA VAL A 99 -8.67 30.84 -26.06
C VAL A 99 -9.50 31.66 -25.06
N ALA A 100 -10.17 32.73 -25.51
CA ALA A 100 -11.01 33.58 -24.67
C ALA A 100 -12.37 32.95 -24.31
N SER A 101 -13.00 32.21 -25.25
CA SER A 101 -14.30 31.58 -25.04
C SER A 101 -14.25 30.29 -24.22
N ASP A 102 -13.08 29.66 -24.12
CA ASP A 102 -12.79 28.60 -23.15
C ASP A 102 -12.74 29.22 -21.74
N SER A 103 -13.82 29.85 -21.27
CA SER A 103 -13.98 30.13 -19.84
C SER A 103 -13.75 28.81 -19.11
N PHE A 104 -12.98 28.84 -18.02
CA PHE A 104 -12.86 27.68 -17.16
C PHE A 104 -14.30 27.23 -16.86
N LYS A 105 -14.76 26.13 -17.47
CA LYS A 105 -15.47 25.12 -16.69
C LYS A 105 -14.41 24.57 -15.75
N SER A 106 -14.08 25.41 -14.80
CA SER A 106 -13.56 25.06 -13.52
C SER A 106 -14.52 23.94 -13.12
N ASP A 107 -14.04 22.70 -13.13
CA ASP A 107 -14.64 21.64 -12.33
C ASP A 107 -14.47 21.98 -10.82
N THR A 108 -14.11 23.24 -10.50
CA THR A 108 -14.22 24.02 -9.26
C THR A 108 -15.65 24.50 -8.95
N GLN A 109 -16.69 24.01 -9.65
CA GLN A 109 -17.85 23.61 -8.83
C GLN A 109 -17.31 22.44 -8.02
N GLU A 110 -16.94 22.70 -6.76
CA GLU A 110 -16.53 21.70 -5.77
C GLU A 110 -17.52 20.53 -5.81
N LYS A 111 -17.29 19.59 -6.72
CA LYS A 111 -17.97 18.32 -6.67
C LYS A 111 -17.46 17.74 -5.37
N PRO A 112 -18.35 17.40 -4.43
CA PRO A 112 -17.92 16.82 -3.17
C PRO A 112 -16.97 15.67 -3.48
N VAL A 113 -15.85 15.59 -2.75
CA VAL A 113 -14.84 14.55 -2.96
C VAL A 113 -15.54 13.20 -2.86
N LYS A 114 -15.85 12.60 -4.01
CA LYS A 114 -16.59 11.34 -4.06
C LYS A 114 -15.72 10.20 -3.54
N ALA A 115 -14.44 10.26 -3.90
CA ALA A 115 -13.42 9.35 -3.44
C ALA A 115 -12.05 10.04 -3.40
N PHE A 116 -11.17 9.54 -2.55
CA PHE A 116 -9.77 9.96 -2.48
C PHE A 116 -8.83 8.79 -2.23
N CYS A 117 -7.55 9.01 -2.52
CA CYS A 117 -6.47 8.07 -2.29
C CYS A 117 -5.37 8.74 -1.45
N LEU A 118 -4.70 7.96 -0.62
CA LEU A 118 -3.55 8.37 0.16
C LEU A 118 -2.29 7.70 -0.41
N LEU A 119 -1.37 8.49 -0.95
CA LEU A 119 -0.04 8.04 -1.33
C LEU A 119 0.91 8.23 -0.14
N LEU A 120 1.50 7.13 0.30
CA LEU A 120 2.58 7.09 1.29
C LEU A 120 3.89 6.76 0.58
N ARG A 121 4.94 7.53 0.85
CA ARG A 121 6.30 7.29 0.37
C ARG A 121 7.23 7.18 1.56
N VAL A 122 8.09 6.18 1.57
CA VAL A 122 9.18 6.08 2.55
C VAL A 122 10.40 6.74 1.91
N GLN A 123 10.82 7.87 2.48
CA GLN A 123 11.94 8.68 1.96
C GLN A 123 13.27 8.23 2.54
N CYS A 124 13.32 7.99 3.85
CA CYS A 124 14.54 7.62 4.57
C CYS A 124 14.21 6.64 5.70
N ILE A 125 15.11 5.71 5.95
CA ILE A 125 15.05 4.76 7.06
C ILE A 125 16.39 4.81 7.79
N GLU A 126 16.36 5.30 9.02
CA GLU A 126 17.48 5.24 9.95
C GLU A 126 17.25 4.03 10.86
N LEU A 127 17.80 2.88 10.47
CA LEU A 127 17.70 1.63 11.22
C LEU A 127 18.98 0.82 11.04
N GLN A 128 19.82 0.82 12.07
CA GLN A 128 21.04 0.00 12.09
C GLN A 128 20.75 -1.38 12.65
N MET A 129 20.90 -2.41 11.81
CA MET A 129 20.62 -3.79 12.18
C MET A 129 21.67 -4.72 11.61
N LYS A 130 21.96 -5.83 12.31
CA LYS A 130 22.84 -6.89 11.82
C LYS A 130 22.15 -7.80 10.79
N TYR A 131 20.84 -7.94 10.89
CA TYR A 131 20.02 -8.80 10.04
C TYR A 131 19.03 -7.97 9.24
N ASN A 132 18.50 -8.55 8.15
CA ASN A 132 17.43 -7.94 7.39
C ASN A 132 16.19 -7.76 8.27
N CYS A 133 15.41 -6.73 7.99
CA CYS A 133 14.18 -6.42 8.70
C CYS A 133 13.01 -6.39 7.71
N GLU A 134 11.85 -6.83 8.17
CA GLU A 134 10.59 -6.58 7.51
C GLU A 134 9.93 -5.38 8.17
N ILE A 135 9.56 -4.39 7.36
CA ILE A 135 8.82 -3.23 7.80
C ILE A 135 7.42 -3.35 7.22
N SER A 136 6.41 -3.26 8.08
CA SER A 136 5.01 -3.33 7.71
C SER A 136 4.26 -2.10 8.20
N MET A 137 3.39 -1.56 7.34
CA MET A 137 2.58 -0.38 7.61
C MET A 137 1.13 -0.68 7.27
N VAL A 138 0.21 -0.41 8.20
CA VAL A 138 -1.23 -0.71 8.02
C VAL A 138 -2.08 0.37 8.66
N LEU A 139 -3.22 0.69 8.05
CA LEU A 139 -4.19 1.62 8.62
C LEU A 139 -5.14 0.90 9.57
N TYR A 140 -5.32 1.50 10.75
CA TYR A 140 -6.22 1.03 11.80
C TYR A 140 -7.26 2.11 12.10
N ASP A 141 -8.52 1.71 12.15
CA ASP A 141 -9.64 2.58 12.50
C ASP A 141 -9.90 2.50 14.00
N MET A 142 -9.71 3.62 14.69
CA MET A 142 -9.84 3.71 16.15
C MET A 142 -11.29 3.56 16.62
N GLU A 143 -12.26 3.94 15.79
CA GLU A 143 -13.69 3.89 16.11
C GLU A 143 -14.25 2.50 15.86
N ALA A 144 -13.93 1.94 14.69
CA ALA A 144 -14.34 0.58 14.32
C ALA A 144 -13.48 -0.52 14.98
N LYS A 145 -12.38 -0.13 15.65
CA LYS A 145 -11.43 -0.98 16.37
C LYS A 145 -10.83 -2.13 15.54
N ARG A 146 -10.64 -1.91 14.24
CA ARG A 146 -10.15 -2.93 13.30
C ARG A 146 -9.18 -2.34 12.29
N PHE A 147 -8.36 -3.19 11.69
CA PHE A 147 -7.56 -2.83 10.53
C PHE A 147 -8.48 -2.58 9.32
N VAL A 148 -8.19 -1.54 8.55
CA VAL A 148 -9.03 -1.12 7.41
C VAL A 148 -8.35 -1.22 6.06
N SER A 149 -7.05 -1.51 6.02
CA SER A 149 -6.30 -1.64 4.77
C SER A 149 -5.48 -2.92 4.70
N ASP A 150 -5.11 -3.30 3.48
CA ASP A 150 -4.00 -4.21 3.23
C ASP A 150 -2.73 -3.72 3.95
N THR A 151 -1.87 -4.67 4.33
CA THR A 151 -0.59 -4.37 4.98
C THR A 151 0.46 -4.07 3.92
N PHE A 152 1.02 -2.85 3.95
CA PHE A 152 2.14 -2.45 3.11
C PHE A 152 3.44 -2.96 3.71
N THR A 153 4.02 -3.98 3.11
CA THR A 153 5.21 -4.67 3.64
C THR A 153 6.37 -4.61 2.65
N PHE A 154 7.58 -4.37 3.17
CA PHE A 154 8.82 -4.43 2.39
C PHE A 154 10.01 -4.84 3.27
N ILE A 155 11.08 -5.34 2.64
CA ILE A 155 12.29 -5.78 3.33
C ILE A 155 13.33 -4.66 3.31
N TRP A 156 13.80 -4.28 4.49
CA TRP A 156 14.96 -3.42 4.71
C TRP A 156 16.20 -4.27 4.93
N LYS A 157 17.21 -4.11 4.08
CA LYS A 157 18.46 -4.89 4.17
C LYS A 157 19.50 -4.12 4.96
N SER A 158 20.20 -4.83 5.84
CA SER A 158 21.27 -4.28 6.69
C SER A 158 22.43 -3.62 5.89
N ASN A 159 22.68 -4.10 4.66
CA ASN A 159 23.80 -3.64 3.82
C ASN A 159 23.44 -2.51 2.84
N GLU A 160 22.20 -2.02 2.81
CA GLU A 160 21.84 -0.90 1.94
C GLU A 160 22.33 0.41 2.55
N ALA A 161 23.47 0.91 2.07
CA ALA A 161 23.94 2.25 2.38
C ALA A 161 22.87 3.27 1.97
N ASN A 162 22.56 4.22 2.86
CA ASN A 162 21.61 5.35 2.74
C ASN A 162 21.44 5.87 1.30
N SER A 163 20.68 5.14 0.50
CA SER A 163 20.29 5.54 -0.84
C SER A 163 19.24 6.61 -0.67
N ARG A 164 19.47 7.78 -1.27
CA ARG A 164 18.59 8.96 -1.11
C ARG A 164 17.21 8.79 -1.74
N ASP A 165 16.97 7.73 -2.51
CA ASP A 165 15.65 7.40 -3.03
C ASP A 165 15.37 5.91 -2.88
N LEU A 166 14.70 5.55 -1.79
CA LEU A 166 14.28 4.18 -1.53
C LEU A 166 13.21 3.71 -2.54
N ASN A 167 12.49 4.65 -3.18
CA ASN A 167 11.40 4.37 -4.11
C ASN A 167 10.38 3.33 -3.55
N ILE A 168 10.19 3.35 -2.23
CA ILE A 168 9.20 2.54 -1.52
C ILE A 168 7.92 3.36 -1.40
N ARG A 169 6.88 2.97 -2.14
CA ARG A 169 5.64 3.75 -2.25
C ARG A 169 4.42 2.83 -2.12
N GLY A 170 3.46 3.21 -1.28
CA GLY A 170 2.18 2.55 -1.11
C GLY A 170 1.03 3.51 -1.38
N LEU A 171 0.06 3.11 -2.19
CA LEU A 171 -1.12 3.89 -2.52
C LEU A 171 -2.34 3.23 -1.90
N PHE A 172 -2.80 3.79 -0.78
CA PHE A 172 -4.04 3.39 -0.12
C PHE A 172 -5.22 4.00 -0.88
N GLY A 173 -6.03 3.14 -1.48
CA GLY A 173 -7.16 3.54 -2.34
C GLY A 173 -8.53 3.44 -1.66
N ASN A 174 -9.56 3.84 -2.40
CA ASN A 174 -10.97 3.59 -2.08
C ASN A 174 -11.48 4.23 -0.78
N PHE A 175 -10.94 5.39 -0.41
CA PHE A 175 -11.59 6.23 0.60
C PHE A 175 -12.70 7.04 -0.04
N MET A 176 -13.81 7.20 0.67
CA MET A 176 -15.02 7.89 0.23
C MET A 176 -15.27 9.11 1.10
N GLN A 177 -16.24 9.94 0.72
CA GLN A 177 -16.62 11.12 1.51
C GLN A 177 -16.98 10.77 2.98
N ALA A 178 -17.56 9.59 3.22
CA ALA A 178 -17.92 9.11 4.56
C ALA A 178 -16.70 8.78 5.45
N ASP A 179 -15.49 8.73 4.89
CA ASP A 179 -14.26 8.49 5.63
C ASP A 179 -13.58 9.79 6.09
N ILE A 180 -14.08 10.94 5.62
CA ILE A 180 -13.58 12.25 6.04
C ILE A 180 -13.89 12.44 7.53
N GLY A 181 -12.86 12.77 8.31
CA GLY A 181 -12.98 12.93 9.76
C GLY A 181 -12.77 11.65 10.57
N ARG A 182 -12.64 10.48 9.94
CA ARG A 182 -12.32 9.24 10.66
C ARG A 182 -10.97 9.34 11.37
N ARG A 183 -10.93 8.78 12.58
CA ARG A 183 -9.71 8.69 13.39
C ARG A 183 -8.89 7.46 12.99
N LEU A 184 -8.08 7.63 11.96
CA LEU A 184 -7.18 6.57 11.48
C LEU A 184 -5.78 6.72 12.07
N VAL A 185 -5.18 5.58 12.39
CA VAL A 185 -3.79 5.47 12.86
C VAL A 185 -3.02 4.60 11.89
N LEU A 186 -1.85 5.08 11.46
CA LEU A 186 -0.88 4.29 10.72
C LEU A 186 -0.02 3.51 11.71
N ILE A 187 -0.25 2.21 11.79
CA ILE A 187 0.53 1.31 12.62
C ILE A 187 1.74 0.86 11.81
N THR A 188 2.93 1.22 12.28
CA THR A 188 4.20 0.78 11.69
C THR A 188 4.83 -0.26 12.60
N ARG A 189 5.21 -1.41 12.06
CA ARG A 189 5.91 -2.47 12.78
C ARG A 189 7.17 -2.85 12.04
N VAL A 190 8.23 -3.06 12.81
CA VAL A 190 9.52 -3.56 12.37
C VAL A 190 9.72 -4.91 13.02
N ALA A 191 9.87 -5.94 12.19
CA ALA A 191 10.27 -7.26 12.63
C ALA A 191 11.66 -7.56 12.07
N HIS A 192 12.63 -7.89 12.92
CA HIS A 192 13.92 -8.35 12.43
C HIS A 192 13.83 -9.83 12.02
N ILE A 193 14.54 -10.21 10.96
CA ILE A 193 14.55 -11.59 10.45
C ILE A 193 15.88 -12.20 10.90
N SER A 194 15.86 -12.83 12.06
CA SER A 194 17.04 -13.25 12.80
C SER A 194 16.90 -14.68 13.33
N PRO A 195 18.01 -15.34 13.72
CA PRO A 195 17.93 -16.57 14.49
C PRO A 195 17.09 -16.37 15.76
N VAL A 196 16.34 -17.40 16.16
CA VAL A 196 15.58 -17.40 17.41
C VAL A 196 16.51 -17.09 18.58
N GLU A 197 16.26 -16.01 19.30
CA GLU A 197 17.07 -15.63 20.45
C GLU A 197 16.75 -16.53 21.67
N HIS A 198 17.77 -16.94 22.42
CA HIS A 198 17.55 -17.59 23.71
C HIS A 198 17.14 -16.57 24.77
N THR A 199 16.14 -16.93 25.56
CA THR A 199 15.75 -16.16 26.76
C THR A 199 16.82 -16.17 27.86
N SER A 200 17.78 -17.11 27.81
CA SER A 200 18.83 -17.30 28.82
C SER A 200 20.16 -16.67 28.40
N SER A 201 20.68 -15.74 29.20
CA SER A 201 21.90 -14.96 28.94
C SER A 201 23.19 -15.80 28.85
N THR A 202 23.22 -16.99 29.48
CA THR A 202 24.38 -17.89 29.50
C THR A 202 24.58 -18.69 28.21
N LEU A 203 23.52 -18.90 27.42
CA LEU A 203 23.57 -19.67 26.15
C LEU A 203 23.87 -18.79 24.93
N LYS A 204 23.88 -17.46 25.09
CA LYS A 204 24.09 -16.49 23.99
C LYS A 204 25.49 -16.53 23.34
N ARG A 205 26.50 -17.08 24.01
CA ARG A 205 27.92 -16.89 23.62
C ARG A 205 28.49 -17.90 22.59
N ASN A 206 27.88 -19.06 22.40
CA ASN A 206 28.52 -20.16 21.63
C ASN A 206 27.67 -20.73 20.49
N GLN A 207 26.69 -19.99 19.96
CA GLN A 207 25.77 -20.55 18.98
C GLN A 207 26.03 -20.09 17.56
N GLU A 208 26.16 -21.05 16.64
CA GLU A 208 26.11 -20.77 15.22
C GLU A 208 24.69 -20.29 14.86
N PRO A 209 24.52 -19.17 14.13
CA PRO A 209 23.21 -18.59 13.83
C PRO A 209 22.31 -19.50 12.97
N GLY A 210 22.85 -20.61 12.45
CA GLY A 210 22.15 -21.46 11.49
C GLY A 210 22.00 -20.78 10.13
N PRO A 211 21.48 -21.49 9.13
CA PRO A 211 21.29 -20.94 7.80
C PRO A 211 20.12 -19.92 7.77
N PRO A 212 20.18 -18.86 6.93
CA PRO A 212 19.18 -17.78 6.92
C PRO A 212 17.73 -18.19 6.65
N ASN A 213 17.51 -19.33 5.99
CA ASN A 213 16.18 -19.90 5.75
C ASN A 213 15.47 -20.37 7.02
N LEU A 214 16.18 -20.48 8.15
CA LEU A 214 15.59 -20.82 9.45
C LEU A 214 15.31 -19.59 10.31
N TYR A 215 15.67 -18.39 9.86
CA TYR A 215 15.44 -17.16 10.61
C TYR A 215 13.94 -16.88 10.69
N CYS A 216 13.50 -16.40 11.85
CA CYS A 216 12.10 -16.05 12.08
C CYS A 216 11.94 -14.54 12.19
N ARG A 217 10.73 -14.07 11.90
CA ARG A 217 10.30 -12.70 12.18
C ARG A 217 10.09 -12.56 13.68
N GLN A 218 10.82 -11.66 14.32
CA GLN A 218 10.61 -11.32 15.73
C GLN A 218 10.34 -9.81 15.81
N MET A 219 9.27 -9.43 16.52
CA MET A 219 8.89 -8.04 16.69
C MET A 219 10.07 -7.29 17.33
N PHE A 220 10.50 -6.21 16.68
CA PHE A 220 11.66 -5.44 17.11
C PHE A 220 11.27 -4.03 17.56
N ALA A 221 10.41 -3.36 16.78
CA ALA A 221 9.94 -2.03 17.13
C ALA A 221 8.58 -1.73 16.51
N PHE A 222 7.84 -0.80 17.08
CA PHE A 222 6.56 -0.34 16.52
C PHE A 222 6.26 1.13 16.85
N ASP A 223 5.34 1.71 16.10
CA ASP A 223 4.78 3.05 16.35
C ASP A 223 3.31 3.12 15.94
N PHE A 224 2.59 4.04 16.56
CA PHE A 224 1.21 4.40 16.27
C PHE A 224 1.15 5.86 15.81
N PHE A 225 1.24 6.09 14.50
CA PHE A 225 1.22 7.44 13.96
C PHE A 225 -0.22 7.91 13.70
N ASP A 226 -0.65 8.96 14.39
CA ASP A 226 -2.00 9.52 14.23
C ASP A 226 -2.15 10.22 12.88
N MET A 227 -2.97 9.63 12.01
CA MET A 227 -3.27 10.15 10.67
C MET A 227 -4.55 10.99 10.63
N THR A 228 -5.24 11.19 11.77
CA THR A 228 -6.55 11.87 11.83
C THR A 228 -6.51 13.22 11.10
N ALA A 229 -5.48 14.05 11.34
CA ALA A 229 -5.35 15.36 10.69
C ALA A 229 -5.25 15.29 9.15
N THR A 230 -4.70 14.21 8.61
CA THR A 230 -4.61 13.97 7.15
C THR A 230 -5.99 13.64 6.56
N PHE A 231 -6.84 12.95 7.32
CA PHE A 231 -8.19 12.53 6.92
C PHE A 231 -9.29 13.53 7.32
N SER A 232 -9.04 14.48 8.23
CA SER A 232 -10.03 15.49 8.62
C SER A 232 -10.33 16.50 7.51
N ASN A 233 -9.33 16.85 6.70
CA ASN A 233 -9.50 17.76 5.57
C ASN A 233 -8.64 17.30 4.38
N PRO A 234 -9.08 16.26 3.64
CA PRO A 234 -8.37 15.73 2.49
C PRO A 234 -8.47 16.70 1.31
N GLN A 235 -7.63 17.73 1.33
CA GLN A 235 -7.47 18.67 0.22
C GLN A 235 -6.45 18.13 -0.78
N PRO A 236 -6.64 18.35 -2.09
CA PRO A 236 -5.62 18.04 -3.07
C PRO A 236 -4.39 18.89 -2.76
N SER A 237 -3.31 18.24 -2.36
CA SER A 237 -2.04 18.92 -2.08
C SER A 237 -1.04 18.53 -3.15
N HIS A 238 -0.50 19.52 -3.86
CA HIS A 238 0.65 19.30 -4.73
C HIS A 238 1.88 18.91 -3.91
N ASP A 239 1.99 19.43 -2.69
CA ASP A 239 3.09 19.15 -1.78
C ASP A 239 2.78 17.93 -0.91
N ALA A 240 3.75 17.04 -0.81
CA ALA A 240 3.70 15.92 0.11
C ALA A 240 4.09 16.40 1.52
N LYS A 241 3.39 15.90 2.53
CA LYS A 241 3.63 16.25 3.94
C LYS A 241 4.60 15.24 4.55
N ASP A 242 5.79 15.71 4.86
CA ASP A 242 6.84 14.91 5.46
C ASP A 242 6.67 14.79 6.97
N ARG A 243 6.85 13.57 7.49
CA ARG A 243 6.66 13.21 8.89
C ARG A 243 7.70 12.17 9.30
N VAL A 244 8.26 12.34 10.49
CA VAL A 244 9.19 11.36 11.08
C VAL A 244 8.41 10.46 12.03
N ILE A 245 8.51 9.16 11.82
CA ILE A 245 8.00 8.10 12.70
C ILE A 245 9.14 7.69 13.62
N PHE A 246 8.91 7.77 14.94
CA PHE A 246 9.87 7.37 15.96
C PHE A 246 9.45 6.00 16.52
N LEU A 247 10.18 4.97 16.15
CA LEU A 247 9.83 3.59 16.49
C LEU A 247 10.32 3.23 17.89
N ASN A 248 9.44 2.65 18.71
CA ASN A 248 9.79 2.19 20.06
C ASN A 248 10.21 0.72 20.03
N ARG A 249 11.34 0.38 20.67
CA ARG A 249 11.91 -0.97 20.81
C ARG A 249 11.21 -1.87 21.85
N ASP A 250 10.02 -1.52 22.30
CA ASP A 250 9.28 -2.30 23.28
C ASP A 250 8.69 -3.58 22.66
N GLN A 251 8.64 -4.67 23.43
CA GLN A 251 8.02 -5.93 23.03
C GLN A 251 6.51 -5.97 23.36
N ASN A 252 5.97 -4.95 24.03
CA ASN A 252 4.60 -4.94 24.53
C ASN A 252 3.56 -4.39 23.52
N PHE A 253 3.76 -4.60 22.21
CA PHE A 253 2.84 -4.14 21.16
C PHE A 253 1.37 -4.49 21.46
N ASP A 254 1.10 -5.73 21.86
CA ASP A 254 -0.26 -6.20 22.14
C ASP A 254 -0.93 -5.44 23.28
N GLN A 255 -0.16 -5.07 24.32
CA GLN A 255 -0.68 -4.26 25.41
C GLN A 255 -0.97 -2.82 24.96
N ALA A 256 -0.10 -2.25 24.12
CA ALA A 256 -0.29 -0.92 23.57
C ALA A 256 -1.51 -0.86 22.62
N LEU A 257 -1.69 -1.89 21.77
CA LEU A 257 -2.86 -2.03 20.90
C LEU A 257 -4.14 -2.24 21.71
N LYS A 258 -4.11 -3.05 22.78
CA LYS A 258 -5.26 -3.20 23.70
C LYS A 258 -5.61 -1.89 24.40
N SER A 259 -4.60 -1.11 24.80
CA SER A 259 -4.80 0.23 25.38
C SER A 259 -5.45 1.20 24.39
N ILE A 260 -5.08 1.15 23.11
CA ILE A 260 -5.76 1.88 22.04
C ILE A 260 -7.23 1.47 21.96
N GLN A 261 -7.50 0.17 21.95
CA GLN A 261 -8.85 -0.38 21.87
C GLN A 261 -9.72 -0.03 23.08
N SER A 262 -9.15 0.05 24.29
CA SER A 262 -9.87 0.37 25.52
C SER A 262 -10.05 1.88 25.73
N ASN A 263 -8.99 2.67 25.51
CA ASN A 263 -8.92 4.08 25.91
C ASN A 263 -9.22 5.04 24.75
N GLY A 264 -9.21 4.56 23.50
CA GLY A 264 -9.48 5.37 22.30
C GLY A 264 -8.44 6.48 22.04
N LYS A 265 -7.25 6.36 22.65
CA LYS A 265 -6.15 7.33 22.55
C LYS A 265 -4.88 6.62 22.10
N VAL A 266 -4.10 7.32 21.27
CA VAL A 266 -2.77 6.87 20.86
C VAL A 266 -1.84 6.92 22.09
N PRO A 267 -1.19 5.82 22.48
CA PRO A 267 -0.27 5.77 23.61
C PRO A 267 0.94 6.65 23.33
N LYS A 268 1.38 7.40 24.34
CA LYS A 268 2.68 8.07 24.28
C LYS A 268 3.76 7.02 24.57
N LEU A 269 4.40 6.55 23.50
CA LEU A 269 5.52 5.62 23.60
C LEU A 269 6.78 6.38 24.06
N ASN A 270 7.54 5.79 24.98
CA ASN A 270 8.83 6.32 25.39
C ASN A 270 9.82 6.17 24.24
N THR A 271 10.02 7.22 23.44
CA THR A 271 10.97 7.25 22.32
C THR A 271 12.42 7.46 22.78
N SER A 272 12.81 6.87 23.92
CA SER A 272 14.13 7.08 24.53
C SER A 272 15.30 6.51 23.69
N SER A 273 15.02 5.66 22.70
CA SER A 273 16.01 5.18 21.74
C SER A 273 15.94 6.03 20.47
N ASP A 274 16.88 6.94 20.32
CA ASP A 274 17.05 7.82 19.15
C ASP A 274 17.47 7.07 17.86
N ASP A 275 17.50 5.74 17.90
CA ASP A 275 18.20 4.89 16.94
C ASP A 275 17.34 4.39 15.77
N ILE A 276 16.00 4.48 15.86
CA ILE A 276 15.11 3.97 14.81
C ILE A 276 14.10 5.02 14.37
N ARG A 277 14.30 5.54 13.16
CA ARG A 277 13.44 6.56 12.58
C ARG A 277 13.10 6.22 11.14
N ILE A 278 11.87 6.50 10.76
CA ILE A 278 11.43 6.39 9.36
C ILE A 278 10.85 7.73 8.95
N LEU A 279 11.44 8.35 7.93
CA LEU A 279 10.88 9.53 7.29
C LEU A 279 9.89 9.08 6.23
N ILE A 280 8.62 9.43 6.43
CA ILE A 280 7.55 9.20 5.47
C ILE A 280 7.05 10.51 4.89
N SER A 281 6.48 10.42 3.70
CA SER A 281 5.83 11.52 3.00
C SER A 281 4.43 11.09 2.61
N THR A 282 3.43 11.90 2.93
CA THR A 282 2.02 11.59 2.69
C THR A 282 1.38 12.62 1.76
N GLN A 283 0.66 12.14 0.75
CA GLN A 283 0.00 12.99 -0.24
C GLN A 283 -1.42 12.48 -0.51
N ILE A 284 -2.40 13.38 -0.47
CA ILE A 284 -3.81 13.07 -0.75
C ILE A 284 -4.15 13.44 -2.19
N PHE A 285 -4.81 12.52 -2.87
CA PHE A 285 -5.41 12.73 -4.18
C PHE A 285 -6.92 12.61 -4.09
N THR A 286 -7.67 13.66 -4.42
CA THR A 286 -9.14 13.70 -4.37
C THR A 286 -9.81 13.03 -5.58
N ASN A 287 -9.20 11.95 -6.08
CA ASN A 287 -9.69 11.17 -7.21
C ASN A 287 -9.89 9.71 -6.77
N SER A 288 -10.82 9.02 -7.41
CA SER A 288 -10.87 7.56 -7.32
C SER A 288 -9.59 6.96 -7.90
N LEU A 289 -9.27 5.71 -7.56
CA LEU A 289 -8.08 5.04 -8.11
C LEU A 289 -8.11 4.99 -9.65
N SER A 290 -9.29 4.71 -10.23
CA SER A 290 -9.49 4.67 -11.68
C SER A 290 -9.26 6.04 -12.32
N ASP A 291 -9.82 7.09 -11.74
CA ASP A 291 -9.62 8.47 -12.22
C ASP A 291 -8.17 8.93 -12.06
N LEU A 292 -7.51 8.52 -10.98
CA LEU A 292 -6.12 8.85 -10.71
C LEU A 292 -5.19 8.22 -11.76
N ARG A 293 -5.46 6.97 -12.18
CA ARG A 293 -4.74 6.32 -13.28
C ARG A 293 -4.87 7.08 -14.60
N LEU A 294 -6.07 7.61 -14.89
CA LEU A 294 -6.32 8.38 -16.11
C LEU A 294 -5.69 9.78 -16.06
N LYS A 295 -5.83 10.49 -14.94
CA LYS A 295 -5.35 11.87 -14.77
C LYS A 295 -3.85 11.98 -14.52
N ARG A 296 -3.25 10.98 -13.84
CA ARG A 296 -1.84 10.95 -13.46
C ARG A 296 -1.18 9.61 -13.81
N PRO A 297 -1.13 9.23 -15.10
CA PRO A 297 -0.55 7.95 -15.53
C PRO A 297 0.91 7.79 -15.13
N TYR A 298 1.65 8.89 -15.00
CA TYR A 298 3.06 8.90 -14.58
C TYR A 298 3.31 8.28 -13.21
N LEU A 299 2.31 8.27 -12.31
CA LEU A 299 2.41 7.60 -11.01
C LEU A 299 2.48 6.08 -11.15
N PHE A 300 1.98 5.53 -12.25
CA PHE A 300 1.79 4.09 -12.45
C PHE A 300 2.71 3.49 -13.52
N THR A 301 3.49 4.29 -14.24
CA THR A 301 4.35 3.81 -15.33
C THR A 301 5.73 3.38 -14.86
N ARG A 302 6.42 4.23 -14.08
CA ARG A 302 7.78 3.94 -13.60
C ARG A 302 7.77 3.69 -12.10
N ASN A 303 8.05 2.43 -11.73
CA ASN A 303 8.06 1.93 -10.35
C ASN A 303 6.72 2.18 -9.62
N PRO A 304 5.59 1.69 -10.13
CA PRO A 304 4.28 1.99 -9.59
C PRO A 304 4.21 1.74 -8.06
N PRO A 305 3.48 2.58 -7.30
CA PRO A 305 3.26 2.30 -5.90
C PRO A 305 2.50 0.98 -5.73
N ALA A 306 2.78 0.27 -4.65
CA ALA A 306 1.96 -0.87 -4.24
C ALA A 306 0.54 -0.38 -3.98
N ILE A 307 -0.44 -0.91 -4.69
CA ILE A 307 -1.84 -0.54 -4.51
C ILE A 307 -2.38 -1.33 -3.32
N LEU A 308 -2.90 -0.62 -2.33
CA LEU A 308 -3.36 -1.17 -1.07
C LEU A 308 -4.87 -0.96 -0.99
N SER A 309 -5.60 -2.07 -1.00
CA SER A 309 -7.06 -2.07 -0.93
C SER A 309 -7.53 -1.94 0.50
N ARG A 310 -8.78 -1.49 0.65
CA ARG A 310 -9.47 -1.47 1.93
C ARG A 310 -10.12 -2.81 2.21
N CYS A 311 -9.91 -3.36 3.40
CA CYS A 311 -10.54 -4.60 3.81
C CYS A 311 -12.02 -4.41 4.17
N ASP A 312 -12.43 -3.17 4.49
CA ASP A 312 -13.79 -2.82 4.89
C ASP A 312 -14.66 -2.25 3.75
N TYR A 313 -14.12 -2.19 2.54
CA TYR A 313 -14.78 -1.60 1.38
C TYR A 313 -15.29 -2.67 0.41
N ALA A 314 -16.60 -2.91 0.44
CA ALA A 314 -17.29 -3.81 -0.48
C ALA A 314 -17.82 -3.09 -1.74
N GLY A 315 -17.14 -2.03 -2.20
CA GLY A 315 -17.62 -1.26 -3.35
C GLY A 315 -17.62 -2.05 -4.65
N PRO A 316 -18.22 -1.49 -5.73
CA PRO A 316 -18.40 -2.20 -6.99
C PRO A 316 -17.04 -2.68 -7.48
N ALA A 317 -16.94 -4.00 -7.68
CA ALA A 317 -15.74 -4.68 -8.13
C ALA A 317 -15.11 -3.88 -9.28
N SER A 318 -13.97 -3.25 -9.00
CA SER A 318 -13.24 -2.45 -9.98
C SER A 318 -12.57 -3.40 -10.99
N GLY A 319 -13.32 -4.10 -11.83
CA GLY A 319 -12.81 -5.00 -12.88
C GLY A 319 -12.07 -6.26 -12.40
N ASP A 320 -11.31 -6.16 -11.31
CA ASP A 320 -10.69 -7.26 -10.57
C ASP A 320 -11.70 -7.76 -9.53
N LEU A 321 -12.35 -8.88 -9.84
CA LEU A 321 -13.06 -9.70 -8.85
C LEU A 321 -12.03 -10.34 -7.92
N ARG A 322 -11.56 -9.61 -6.91
CA ARG A 322 -10.59 -10.11 -5.94
C ARG A 322 -11.33 -10.89 -4.84
N ASN A 323 -11.39 -12.21 -4.98
CA ASN A 323 -11.85 -13.11 -3.91
C ASN A 323 -10.72 -13.28 -2.88
N GLU A 324 -10.67 -12.38 -1.90
CA GLU A 324 -9.66 -12.40 -0.84
C GLU A 324 -10.18 -13.07 0.42
N LEU A 325 -9.37 -13.96 0.99
CA LEU A 325 -9.59 -14.50 2.32
C LEU A 325 -8.54 -13.95 3.28
N TYR A 326 -8.97 -13.15 4.25
CA TYR A 326 -8.10 -12.65 5.31
C TYR A 326 -8.12 -13.62 6.50
N VAL A 327 -6.98 -14.26 6.78
CA VAL A 327 -6.81 -15.15 7.93
C VAL A 327 -5.88 -14.50 8.94
N THR A 328 -6.36 -14.32 10.17
CA THR A 328 -5.55 -13.81 11.29
C THR A 328 -5.56 -14.83 12.42
N LEU A 329 -4.38 -15.26 12.86
CA LEU A 329 -4.24 -16.01 14.11
C LEU A 329 -4.29 -15.03 15.29
N LEU A 330 -5.35 -15.10 16.09
CA LEU A 330 -5.58 -14.16 17.20
C LEU A 330 -4.80 -14.55 18.46
N GLN A 331 -5.04 -15.76 18.97
CA GLN A 331 -4.43 -16.26 20.20
C GLN A 331 -4.41 -17.79 20.22
N GLY A 332 -3.54 -18.35 21.05
CA GLY A 332 -3.47 -19.79 21.30
C GLY A 332 -3.05 -20.06 22.74
N GLU A 333 -3.83 -20.88 23.44
CA GLU A 333 -3.50 -21.35 24.79
C GLU A 333 -2.78 -22.69 24.71
N LEU A 334 -1.51 -22.71 25.11
CA LEU A 334 -0.65 -23.89 25.01
C LEU A 334 -0.16 -24.26 26.40
N SER A 335 -0.54 -25.46 26.87
CA SER A 335 -0.10 -26.00 28.16
C SER A 335 1.26 -26.68 28.03
N GLY A 336 2.23 -26.34 28.89
CA GLY A 336 3.57 -26.95 28.84
C GLY A 336 4.62 -26.23 29.68
N LYS A 337 5.88 -26.69 29.62
CA LYS A 337 7.01 -26.01 30.29
C LYS A 337 7.32 -24.71 29.56
N PRO A 338 7.89 -23.69 30.22
CA PRO A 338 8.24 -22.41 29.57
C PRO A 338 9.20 -22.56 28.38
N SER A 339 10.04 -23.61 28.37
CA SER A 339 10.90 -23.97 27.23
C SER A 339 10.14 -24.40 25.96
N ASP A 340 8.85 -24.72 26.09
CA ASP A 340 7.98 -25.19 25.02
C ASP A 340 7.16 -24.03 24.42
N ARG A 341 7.38 -22.77 24.86
CA ARG A 341 6.61 -21.59 24.44
C ARG A 341 7.05 -20.97 23.11
N ASN A 342 8.19 -21.39 22.56
CA ASN A 342 8.62 -20.97 21.23
C ASN A 342 7.92 -21.84 20.20
N ILE A 343 6.76 -21.39 19.73
CA ILE A 343 5.89 -22.19 18.87
C ILE A 343 5.80 -21.53 17.51
N GLU A 344 6.03 -22.32 16.47
CA GLU A 344 5.80 -21.93 15.09
C GLU A 344 4.48 -22.56 14.63
N ALA A 345 3.55 -21.71 14.22
CA ALA A 345 2.35 -22.12 13.51
C ALA A 345 2.60 -22.01 12.01
N ARG A 346 2.44 -23.12 11.28
CA ARG A 346 2.53 -23.15 9.81
C ARG A 346 1.13 -23.34 9.25
N LEU A 347 0.74 -22.43 8.36
CA LEU A 347 -0.57 -22.44 7.72
C LEU A 347 -0.40 -22.99 6.30
N HIS A 348 -1.21 -23.98 5.95
CA HIS A 348 -1.24 -24.61 4.64
C HIS A 348 -2.67 -24.62 4.12
N VAL A 349 -2.88 -24.15 2.90
CA VAL A 349 -4.13 -24.43 2.17
C VAL A 349 -4.00 -25.80 1.56
N VAL A 350 -4.96 -26.68 1.82
CA VAL A 350 -4.91 -28.10 1.46
C VAL A 350 -6.20 -28.48 0.76
N GLU A 351 -6.10 -29.28 -0.29
CA GLU A 351 -7.24 -29.89 -0.98
C GLU A 351 -7.77 -31.09 -0.19
N GLY A 352 -9.02 -31.51 -0.44
CA GLY A 352 -9.63 -32.68 0.22
C GLY A 352 -8.85 -34.00 0.07
N ASN A 353 -7.95 -34.11 -0.91
CA ASN A 353 -7.06 -35.25 -1.11
C ASN A 353 -5.74 -35.20 -0.30
N GLY A 354 -5.52 -34.14 0.50
CA GLY A 354 -4.31 -33.94 1.30
C GLY A 354 -3.18 -33.17 0.60
N ARG A 355 -3.35 -32.76 -0.65
CA ARG A 355 -2.35 -31.99 -1.40
C ARG A 355 -2.31 -30.55 -0.93
N VAL A 356 -1.12 -30.06 -0.58
CA VAL A 356 -0.88 -28.65 -0.25
C VAL A 356 -0.90 -27.81 -1.53
N VAL A 357 -1.70 -26.75 -1.53
CA VAL A 357 -1.75 -25.78 -2.62
C VAL A 357 -0.55 -24.82 -2.48
N PRO A 358 0.34 -24.72 -3.48
CA PRO A 358 1.57 -23.93 -3.38
C PRO A 358 1.34 -22.41 -3.42
N ASP A 359 0.21 -21.96 -3.98
CA ASP A 359 -0.18 -20.55 -4.04
C ASP A 359 -1.50 -20.36 -3.29
N ILE A 360 -1.61 -19.31 -2.47
CA ILE A 360 -2.80 -19.03 -1.62
C ILE A 360 -3.92 -18.39 -2.46
N ARG A 361 -3.94 -18.66 -3.76
CA ARG A 361 -5.05 -18.27 -4.65
C ARG A 361 -6.07 -19.38 -4.59
N LEU A 362 -7.24 -19.07 -4.02
CA LEU A 362 -8.38 -19.97 -4.08
C LEU A 362 -8.69 -20.23 -5.57
N PRO A 363 -8.75 -21.50 -6.02
CA PRO A 363 -9.16 -21.84 -7.38
C PRO A 363 -10.51 -21.19 -7.70
N GLU A 364 -10.66 -20.66 -8.91
CA GLU A 364 -11.98 -20.21 -9.41
C GLU A 364 -12.97 -21.39 -9.52
N ASP A 365 -12.45 -22.62 -9.55
CA ASP A 365 -13.23 -23.85 -9.60
C ASP A 365 -13.74 -24.24 -8.20
N ILE A 366 -15.02 -23.95 -7.95
CA ILE A 366 -15.78 -24.16 -6.70
C ILE A 366 -16.01 -25.67 -6.42
N SER A 367 -15.51 -26.57 -7.28
CA SER A 367 -15.70 -28.01 -7.14
C SER A 367 -14.79 -28.69 -6.12
N ARG A 368 -13.75 -28.00 -5.61
CA ARG A 368 -12.75 -28.61 -4.73
C ARG A 368 -13.03 -28.26 -3.27
N ASP A 369 -13.17 -29.28 -2.45
CA ASP A 369 -13.15 -29.10 -1.00
C ASP A 369 -11.75 -28.60 -0.60
N LEU A 370 -11.72 -27.45 0.08
CA LEU A 370 -10.51 -26.77 0.52
C LEU A 370 -10.57 -26.55 2.02
N HIS A 371 -9.47 -26.80 2.70
CA HIS A 371 -9.33 -26.52 4.12
C HIS A 371 -8.00 -25.86 4.43
N LEU A 372 -8.02 -25.07 5.50
CA LEU A 372 -6.83 -24.55 6.12
C LEU A 372 -6.34 -25.56 7.14
N ARG A 373 -5.12 -26.06 6.96
CA ARG A 373 -4.40 -26.87 7.95
C ARG A 373 -3.40 -25.98 8.68
N ILE A 374 -3.42 -26.03 10.01
CA ILE A 374 -2.49 -25.32 10.87
C ILE A 374 -1.69 -26.36 11.65
N THR A 375 -0.38 -26.42 11.45
CA THR A 375 0.52 -27.31 12.20
C THR A 375 1.36 -26.52 13.18
N PHE A 376 1.53 -27.07 14.38
CA PHE A 376 2.28 -26.44 15.46
C PHE A 376 3.60 -27.17 15.70
N HIS A 377 4.71 -26.45 15.56
CA HIS A 377 6.06 -26.95 15.74
C HIS A 377 6.73 -26.26 16.94
N THR A 378 7.49 -27.01 17.73
CA THR A 378 8.35 -26.42 18.76
C THR A 378 9.62 -25.87 18.09
N LYS A 379 9.74 -24.55 18.01
CA LYS A 379 10.91 -23.88 17.44
C LYS A 379 12.01 -23.84 18.51
N LYS A 380 13.09 -24.57 18.29
CA LYS A 380 14.30 -24.49 19.11
C LYS A 380 15.40 -23.76 18.34
N PRO A 381 16.29 -23.04 19.03
CA PRO A 381 17.48 -22.48 18.42
C PRO A 381 18.27 -23.55 17.67
N TYR A 382 18.85 -23.16 16.53
CA TYR A 382 19.53 -24.08 15.64
C TYR A 382 20.61 -24.89 16.39
N ASP A 383 20.58 -26.21 16.16
CA ASP A 383 21.52 -27.16 16.74
C ASP A 383 22.00 -28.10 15.63
N LYS A 384 23.28 -28.00 15.29
CA LYS A 384 23.89 -28.67 14.14
C LYS A 384 23.85 -30.19 14.34
N GLY A 385 23.24 -30.89 13.39
CA GLY A 385 23.18 -32.36 13.39
C GLY A 385 21.95 -32.96 14.07
N LYS A 386 21.02 -32.15 14.61
CA LYS A 386 19.70 -32.64 15.04
C LYS A 386 18.63 -32.37 13.98
N PRO A 387 17.89 -33.39 13.51
CA PRO A 387 16.78 -33.18 12.60
C PRO A 387 15.67 -32.38 13.27
N GLU A 388 14.96 -31.56 12.48
CA GLU A 388 13.77 -30.87 12.94
C GLU A 388 12.69 -31.90 13.29
N LYS A 389 12.06 -31.75 14.46
CA LYS A 389 10.95 -32.63 14.84
C LYS A 389 9.70 -32.24 14.06
N GLY A 390 8.89 -33.24 13.69
CA GLY A 390 7.55 -33.03 13.16
C GLY A 390 6.65 -32.23 14.11
N PRO A 391 5.46 -31.81 13.66
CA PRO A 391 4.54 -31.04 14.48
C PRO A 391 4.10 -31.85 15.71
N PHE A 392 3.79 -31.15 16.80
CA PHE A 392 3.24 -31.77 18.02
C PHE A 392 1.71 -31.64 18.08
N ALA A 393 1.13 -30.75 17.28
CA ALA A 393 -0.31 -30.55 17.22
C ALA A 393 -0.74 -30.03 15.83
N LEU A 394 -2.04 -30.16 15.56
CA LEU A 394 -2.70 -29.71 14.34
C LEU A 394 -4.09 -29.18 14.63
N ALA A 395 -4.48 -28.11 13.95
CA ALA A 395 -5.84 -27.63 13.85
C ALA A 395 -6.24 -27.55 12.37
N HIS A 396 -7.54 -27.58 12.09
CA HIS A 396 -8.04 -27.44 10.73
C HIS A 396 -9.41 -26.77 10.69
N ILE A 397 -9.70 -26.11 9.58
CA ILE A 397 -11.02 -25.56 9.26
C ILE A 397 -11.28 -25.64 7.76
N ARG A 398 -12.47 -26.08 7.35
CA ARG A 398 -12.87 -26.11 5.94
C ARG A 398 -13.17 -24.69 5.49
N LEU A 399 -12.43 -24.23 4.48
CA LEU A 399 -12.64 -22.95 3.84
C LEU A 399 -13.80 -23.03 2.84
N MET A 400 -13.90 -24.17 2.15
CA MET A 400 -14.96 -24.47 1.21
C MET A 400 -15.36 -25.94 1.37
N CYS A 401 -16.65 -26.20 1.54
CA CYS A 401 -17.19 -27.56 1.58
C CYS A 401 -18.51 -27.61 0.81
N LYS A 402 -18.62 -28.51 -0.19
CA LYS A 402 -19.84 -28.62 -1.03
C LYS A 402 -20.32 -27.27 -1.58
N SER A 403 -19.39 -26.44 -2.05
CA SER A 403 -19.65 -25.09 -2.58
C SER A 403 -20.17 -24.06 -1.56
N VAL A 404 -20.08 -24.34 -0.27
CA VAL A 404 -20.36 -23.40 0.82
C VAL A 404 -19.03 -22.91 1.41
N LEU A 405 -18.87 -21.59 1.49
CA LEU A 405 -17.71 -20.96 2.13
C LEU A 405 -17.85 -20.96 3.65
N VAL A 406 -16.70 -20.95 4.33
CA VAL A 406 -16.62 -20.69 5.77
C VAL A 406 -17.28 -19.35 6.09
N PRO A 407 -18.10 -19.24 7.15
CA PRO A 407 -18.71 -17.97 7.52
C PRO A 407 -17.65 -17.01 8.06
N ASP A 408 -17.81 -15.73 7.76
CA ASP A 408 -16.97 -14.67 8.31
C ASP A 408 -17.10 -14.60 9.83
N GLY A 409 -15.98 -14.37 10.52
CA GLY A 409 -15.96 -14.16 11.97
C GLY A 409 -14.80 -14.85 12.67
N GLU A 410 -14.92 -14.93 13.99
CA GLU A 410 -13.96 -15.60 14.86
C GLU A 410 -14.31 -17.09 14.99
N HIS A 411 -13.30 -17.95 14.81
CA HIS A 411 -13.45 -19.40 14.86
C HIS A 411 -12.57 -19.99 15.96
N GLU A 412 -13.18 -20.53 17.02
CA GLU A 412 -12.46 -21.27 18.07
C GLU A 412 -12.14 -22.69 17.60
N LEU A 413 -10.94 -22.88 17.05
CA LEU A 413 -10.49 -24.16 16.50
C LEU A 413 -10.14 -25.18 17.60
N LEU A 414 -10.47 -26.45 17.33
CA LEU A 414 -9.99 -27.58 18.11
C LEU A 414 -8.55 -27.94 17.70
N VAL A 415 -7.70 -28.17 18.71
CA VAL A 415 -6.29 -28.51 18.52
C VAL A 415 -6.08 -29.98 18.86
N TYR A 416 -5.74 -30.77 17.84
CA TYR A 416 -5.45 -32.18 17.92
C TYR A 416 -3.98 -32.41 18.24
N LYS A 417 -3.68 -33.25 19.23
CA LYS A 417 -2.31 -33.66 19.53
C LYS A 417 -1.86 -34.71 18.53
N ILE A 418 -0.64 -34.58 18.02
CA ILE A 418 -0.05 -35.52 17.06
C ILE A 418 1.24 -36.12 17.65
N GLU A 419 1.48 -37.40 17.34
CA GLU A 419 2.79 -38.01 17.51
C GLU A 419 3.73 -37.59 16.38
N SER A 420 4.70 -36.73 16.70
CA SER A 420 5.61 -36.12 15.72
C SER A 420 6.41 -37.10 14.86
N SER A 421 6.59 -38.36 15.31
CA SER A 421 7.29 -39.42 14.57
C SER A 421 6.46 -40.03 13.44
N HIS A 422 5.13 -39.89 13.47
CA HIS A 422 4.21 -40.50 12.52
C HIS A 422 3.46 -39.46 11.67
N TYR A 423 3.91 -38.21 11.69
CA TYR A 423 3.28 -37.15 10.90
C TYR A 423 3.62 -37.30 9.41
N ASP A 424 2.57 -37.26 8.59
CA ASP A 424 2.63 -37.27 7.13
C ASP A 424 1.81 -36.09 6.60
N ASP A 425 2.41 -35.27 5.74
CA ASP A 425 1.79 -34.10 5.13
C ASP A 425 0.61 -34.45 4.21
N SER A 426 0.51 -35.69 3.73
CA SER A 426 -0.60 -36.15 2.90
C SER A 426 -1.78 -36.71 3.72
N ASN A 427 -1.61 -36.84 5.04
CA ASN A 427 -2.64 -37.42 5.90
C ASN A 427 -3.89 -36.52 5.94
N THR A 428 -5.06 -37.12 5.73
CA THR A 428 -6.38 -36.47 5.75
C THR A 428 -7.33 -37.05 6.82
N SER A 429 -6.85 -37.96 7.67
CA SER A 429 -7.65 -38.63 8.70
C SER A 429 -8.28 -37.69 9.74
N TYR A 430 -7.78 -36.46 9.87
CA TYR A 430 -8.37 -35.44 10.76
C TYR A 430 -9.61 -34.76 10.16
N LEU A 431 -9.85 -34.82 8.85
CA LEU A 431 -10.96 -34.11 8.19
C LEU A 431 -12.37 -34.47 8.69
N PRO A 432 -12.66 -35.73 9.12
CA PRO A 432 -13.93 -36.08 9.71
C PRO A 432 -14.11 -35.58 11.15
N LEU A 433 -13.03 -35.15 11.81
CA LEU A 433 -13.09 -34.70 13.19
C LEU A 433 -13.70 -33.28 13.28
N PRO A 434 -14.32 -32.92 14.42
CA PRO A 434 -14.86 -31.58 14.62
C PRO A 434 -13.81 -30.47 14.42
N GLN A 435 -14.20 -29.34 13.83
CA GLN A 435 -13.24 -28.27 13.51
C GLN A 435 -13.21 -27.18 14.58
N THR A 436 -14.39 -26.82 15.10
CA THR A 436 -14.57 -25.77 16.10
C THR A 436 -15.22 -26.31 17.36
N LYS A 437 -15.06 -25.61 18.49
CA LYS A 437 -15.76 -25.95 19.74
C LYS A 437 -17.28 -25.75 19.68
N SER A 438 -17.75 -24.95 18.72
CA SER A 438 -19.15 -24.58 18.54
C SER A 438 -19.96 -25.56 17.69
N GLN A 439 -19.33 -26.59 17.13
CA GLN A 439 -19.95 -27.61 16.27
C GLN A 439 -20.32 -28.89 17.01
#